data_AF-A0A528CXS6-F1
#
_entry.id   AF-A0A528CXS6-F1
#
_cell.length_a   1.000
_cell.length_b   1.000
_cell.length_c   1.000
_cell.angle_alpha   90.00
_cell.angle_beta   90.00
_cell.angle_gamma   90.00
#
_symmetry.space_group_name_H-M   'P 1'
#
loop_
_entity.id
_entity.type
_entity.pdbx_description
1 polymer ?
#
loop_
_entity_poly.entity_id
_entity_poly.type
_entity_poly.pdbx_seq_one_letter_code
_entity_poly.pdbx_strand_id
1 'polypeptide(L)'
;MSASFRPDIEGLRALAVSGVVAFHFGLSDLPGGFTGVDIFFVISGYLITGQLLREIAEDGRLNLWRFYARRARRLLPASLFVIFATLVAGYFILSPDEQALYS
;
A
#
# COMPACT_ATOMS: atom_id res chain seq x y z
N MET A 1 11.87 -18.25 13.24
CA MET A 1 10.44 -18.49 13.55
C MET A 1 9.59 -17.60 12.67
N SER A 2 8.51 -18.10 12.07
CA SER A 2 7.63 -17.31 11.19
C SER A 2 7.06 -16.11 11.94
N ALA A 3 7.12 -14.92 11.37
CA ALA A 3 6.31 -13.80 11.85
C ALA A 3 4.84 -14.27 11.85
N SER A 4 4.24 -14.34 13.04
CA SER A 4 2.85 -14.76 13.17
C SER A 4 1.98 -13.77 12.38
N PHE A 5 1.21 -14.27 11.44
CA PHE A 5 0.27 -13.46 10.69
C PHE A 5 -0.78 -12.91 11.67
N ARG A 6 -0.95 -11.58 11.66
CA ARG A 6 -1.84 -10.84 12.57
C ARG A 6 -3.09 -10.40 11.80
N PRO A 7 -4.10 -11.27 11.66
CA PRO A 7 -5.30 -10.97 10.87
C PRO A 7 -6.08 -9.77 11.42
N ASP A 8 -6.00 -9.54 12.73
CA ASP A 8 -6.51 -8.35 13.42
C ASP A 8 -5.91 -7.07 12.83
N ILE A 9 -4.57 -7.01 12.72
CA ILE A 9 -3.87 -5.82 12.24
C ILE A 9 -4.08 -5.62 10.73
N GLU A 10 -4.04 -6.70 9.95
CA GLU A 10 -4.29 -6.61 8.51
C GLU A 10 -5.75 -6.22 8.20
N GLY A 11 -6.71 -6.69 9.00
CA GLY A 11 -8.11 -6.28 8.91
C GLY A 11 -8.30 -4.78 9.19
N LEU A 12 -7.63 -4.24 10.21
CA LEU A 12 -7.65 -2.80 10.49
C LEU A 12 -7.06 -1.97 9.33
N ARG A 13 -5.97 -2.44 8.73
CA ARG A 13 -5.39 -1.79 7.53
C ARG A 13 -6.34 -1.83 6.34
N ALA A 14 -7.03 -2.95 6.13
CA ALA A 14 -8.02 -3.10 5.07
C ALA A 14 -9.22 -2.14 5.27
N LEU A 15 -9.73 -2.03 6.49
CA LEU A 15 -10.79 -1.07 6.83
C LEU A 15 -10.34 0.38 6.60
N ALA A 16 -9.13 0.71 7.03
CA ALA A 16 -8.55 2.05 6.84
C ALA A 16 -8.46 2.42 5.35
N VAL A 17 -7.89 1.55 4.51
CA VAL A 17 -7.80 1.77 3.04
C VAL A 17 -9.18 1.80 2.40
N SER A 18 -10.12 0.96 2.85
CA SER A 18 -11.49 0.97 2.32
C SER A 18 -12.19 2.31 2.58
N GLY A 19 -11.97 2.92 3.75
CA GLY A 19 -12.43 4.27 4.04
C GLY A 19 -11.84 5.34 3.10
N VAL A 20 -10.54 5.23 2.79
CA VAL A 20 -9.87 6.14 1.83
C VAL A 20 -10.46 5.99 0.42
N VAL A 21 -10.69 4.75 0.00
CA VAL A 21 -11.28 4.44 -1.31
C VAL A 21 -12.71 4.98 -1.37
N ALA A 22 -13.54 4.71 -0.36
CA ALA A 22 -14.91 5.21 -0.27
C ALA A 22 -14.98 6.74 -0.34
N PHE A 23 -14.08 7.44 0.35
CA PHE A 23 -13.98 8.90 0.28
C PHE A 23 -13.74 9.40 -1.16
N HIS A 24 -12.85 8.75 -1.92
CA HIS A 24 -12.59 9.10 -3.32
C HIS A 24 -13.76 8.76 -4.27
N PHE A 25 -14.67 7.88 -3.86
CA PHE A 25 -15.90 7.56 -4.60
C PHE A 25 -17.08 8.50 -4.29
N GLY A 26 -16.85 9.60 -3.55
CA GLY A 26 -17.87 10.61 -3.27
C GLY A 26 -18.57 10.46 -1.92
N LEU A 27 -18.14 9.52 -1.07
CA LEU A 27 -18.56 9.47 0.35
C LEU A 27 -17.73 10.46 1.19
N SER A 28 -17.69 11.73 0.76
CA SER A 28 -16.86 12.78 1.38
C SER A 28 -17.30 13.17 2.79
N ASP A 29 -18.56 12.90 3.15
CA ASP A 29 -19.11 13.13 4.50
C ASP A 29 -18.53 12.15 5.54
N LEU A 30 -17.87 11.08 5.08
CA LEU A 30 -17.12 10.20 5.97
C LEU A 30 -15.75 10.81 6.25
N PRO A 31 -15.30 10.90 7.51
CA PRO A 31 -13.94 11.33 7.87
C PRO A 31 -12.83 10.37 7.39
N GLY A 32 -13.19 9.36 6.58
CA GLY A 32 -12.34 8.24 6.18
C GLY A 32 -11.19 8.60 5.24
N GLY A 33 -11.22 9.77 4.58
CA GLY A 33 -10.15 10.23 3.69
C GLY A 33 -8.82 10.40 4.42
N PHE A 34 -8.72 11.38 5.31
CA PHE A 34 -7.48 11.68 6.04
C PHE A 34 -7.20 10.69 7.17
N THR A 35 -8.20 10.38 7.99
CA THR A 35 -8.03 9.48 9.13
C THR A 35 -7.69 8.04 8.70
N GLY A 36 -8.24 7.57 7.57
CA GLY A 36 -7.90 6.26 7.02
C GLY A 36 -6.44 6.16 6.59
N VAL A 37 -5.91 7.24 5.98
CA VAL A 37 -4.49 7.33 5.61
C VAL A 37 -3.59 7.30 6.85
N ASP A 38 -3.92 8.07 7.88
CA ASP A 38 -3.15 8.13 9.13
C ASP A 38 -3.10 6.77 9.83
N ILE A 39 -4.26 6.12 10.00
CA ILE A 39 -4.35 4.79 10.62
C ILE A 39 -3.50 3.77 9.86
N PHE A 40 -3.62 3.75 8.53
CA PHE A 40 -2.87 2.80 7.70
C PHE A 40 -1.35 2.99 7.84
N PHE A 41 -0.87 4.24 7.82
CA PHE A 41 0.56 4.53 7.92
C PHE A 41 1.12 4.28 9.32
N VAL A 42 0.38 4.64 10.38
CA VAL A 42 0.79 4.36 11.77
C VAL A 42 0.94 2.87 12.01
N ILE A 43 -0.05 2.07 11.61
CA ILE A 43 0.01 0.61 11.75
C ILE A 43 1.16 0.02 10.93
N SER A 44 1.32 0.48 9.68
CA SER A 44 2.42 0.02 8.81
C SER A 44 3.79 0.36 9.40
N GLY A 45 3.95 1.55 9.96
CA GLY A 45 5.16 1.99 10.64
C GLY A 45 5.49 1.11 11.85
N TYR A 46 4.51 0.85 12.71
CA TYR A 46 4.67 -0.05 13.86
C TYR A 46 5.16 -1.45 13.42
N LEU A 47 4.53 -2.05 12.41
CA LEU A 47 4.91 -3.36 11.90
C LEU A 47 6.31 -3.38 11.27
N ILE A 48 6.63 -2.36 10.45
CA ILE A 48 7.94 -2.25 9.79
C ILE A 48 9.04 -2.11 10.84
N THR A 49 8.87 -1.19 11.79
CA THR A 49 9.85 -0.98 12.87
C THR A 49 10.02 -2.24 13.70
N GLY A 50 8.93 -2.95 14.05
CA GLY A 50 9.02 -4.23 14.75
C GLY A 50 9.79 -5.30 13.96
N GLN A 51 9.63 -5.37 12.64
CA GLN A 51 10.41 -6.27 11.77
C GLN A 51 11.89 -5.90 11.76
N LEU A 52 12.22 -4.60 11.67
CA LEU A 52 13.60 -4.12 11.67
C LEU A 52 14.30 -4.37 13.01
N LEU A 53 13.63 -4.09 14.13
CA LEU A 53 14.16 -4.35 15.47
C LEU A 53 14.40 -5.83 15.71
N ARG A 54 13.50 -6.70 15.22
CA ARG A 54 13.70 -8.15 15.30
C ARG A 54 14.88 -8.62 14.45
N GLU A 55 15.04 -8.09 13.24
CA GLU A 55 16.19 -8.40 12.38
C GLU A 55 17.51 -8.00 13.08
N ILE A 56 17.56 -6.82 13.70
CA ILE A 56 18.72 -6.39 14.49
C ILE A 56 18.96 -7.33 15.68
N ALA A 57 17.92 -7.73 16.40
CA ALA A 57 18.04 -8.60 17.57
C ALA A 57 18.50 -10.03 17.22
N GLU A 58 18.10 -10.54 16.05
CA GLU A 58 18.44 -11.89 15.60
C GLU A 58 19.80 -11.96 14.86
N ASP A 59 20.06 -11.01 13.95
CA ASP A 59 21.24 -11.03 13.06
C ASP A 59 22.37 -10.09 13.51
N GLY A 60 22.16 -9.28 14.55
CA GLY A 60 23.12 -8.28 15.07
C GLY A 60 23.37 -7.09 14.12
N ARG A 61 22.71 -7.05 12.97
CA ARG A 61 22.84 -6.01 11.95
C ARG A 61 21.56 -5.87 11.15
N LEU A 62 21.39 -4.73 10.51
CA LEU A 62 20.24 -4.44 9.66
C LEU A 62 20.63 -4.54 8.19
N ASN A 63 19.93 -5.39 7.42
CA ASN A 63 20.15 -5.52 5.98
C ASN A 63 19.00 -4.87 5.19
N LEU A 64 19.15 -3.58 4.90
CA LEU A 64 18.16 -2.79 4.14
C LEU A 64 17.88 -3.39 2.76
N TRP A 65 18.91 -3.90 2.07
CA TRP A 65 18.73 -4.51 0.76
C TRP A 65 17.80 -5.72 0.83
N ARG A 66 18.00 -6.60 1.81
CA ARG A 66 17.15 -7.77 2.03
C ARG A 66 15.73 -7.35 2.42
N PHE A 67 15.59 -6.33 3.26
CA PHE A 67 14.29 -5.76 3.64
C PHE A 67 13.51 -5.23 2.43
N TYR A 68 14.12 -4.33 1.65
CA TYR A 68 13.49 -3.76 0.46
C TYR A 68 13.24 -4.81 -0.63
N ALA A 69 14.14 -5.78 -0.83
CA ALA A 69 13.95 -6.85 -1.80
C ALA A 69 12.74 -7.75 -1.48
N ARG A 70 12.49 -8.06 -0.19
CA ARG A 70 11.29 -8.80 0.24
C ARG A 70 10.03 -7.98 0.01
N ARG A 71 10.09 -6.67 0.31
CA ARG A 71 8.96 -5.76 0.11
C ARG A 71 8.64 -5.57 -1.37
N ALA A 72 9.65 -5.40 -2.21
CA ALA A 72 9.52 -5.27 -3.66
C ALA A 72 8.86 -6.52 -4.28
N ARG A 73 9.34 -7.73 -3.94
CA ARG A 73 8.72 -8.99 -4.40
C ARG A 73 7.26 -9.16 -4.00
N ARG A 74 6.83 -8.51 -2.91
CA ARG A 74 5.44 -8.55 -2.44
C ARG A 74 4.56 -7.47 -3.07
N LEU A 75 5.07 -6.25 -3.22
CA LEU A 75 4.26 -5.08 -3.63
C LEU A 75 4.31 -4.84 -5.15
N LEU A 76 5.48 -4.98 -5.78
CA LEU A 76 5.65 -4.65 -7.20
C LEU A 76 4.75 -5.45 -8.13
N PRO A 77 4.52 -6.78 -7.96
CA PRO A 77 3.67 -7.51 -8.89
C PRO A 77 2.26 -6.92 -9.00
N ALA A 78 1.64 -6.62 -7.86
CA ALA A 78 0.31 -6.02 -7.83
C ALA A 78 0.33 -4.57 -8.34
N SER A 79 1.31 -3.75 -7.93
CA SER A 79 1.42 -2.37 -8.37
C SER A 79 1.64 -2.25 -9.89
N LEU A 80 2.55 -3.06 -10.44
CA LEU A 80 2.83 -3.08 -11.87
C LEU A 80 1.61 -3.57 -12.66
N PHE A 81 0.90 -4.58 -12.15
CA PHE A 81 -0.34 -5.04 -12.77
C PHE A 81 -1.39 -3.94 -12.83
N VAL A 82 -1.64 -3.24 -11.73
CA VAL A 82 -2.61 -2.13 -11.69
C VAL A 82 -2.18 -0.98 -12.59
N ILE A 83 -0.90 -0.58 -12.54
CA ILE A 83 -0.37 0.45 -13.45
C ILE A 83 -0.63 0.06 -14.91
N PHE A 84 -0.24 -1.16 -15.29
CA PHE A 84 -0.43 -1.65 -16.65
C PHE A 84 -1.91 -1.70 -17.04
N ALA A 85 -2.76 -2.26 -16.18
CA ALA A 85 -4.20 -2.36 -16.41
C ALA A 85 -4.85 -0.97 -16.57
N THR A 86 -4.46 -0.01 -15.73
CA THR A 86 -4.95 1.37 -15.81
C THR A 86 -4.48 2.08 -17.08
N LEU A 87 -3.23 1.86 -17.51
CA LEU A 87 -2.73 2.41 -18.78
C LEU A 87 -3.47 1.83 -19.99
N VAL A 88 -3.69 0.50 -20.01
CA VAL A 88 -4.45 -0.17 -21.06
C VAL A 88 -5.90 0.31 -21.08
N ALA A 89 -6.56 0.36 -19.92
CA ALA A 89 -7.93 0.86 -19.80
C ALA A 89 -8.01 2.33 -20.24
N GLY A 90 -7.08 3.17 -19.79
CA GLY A 90 -6.99 4.58 -20.17
C GLY A 90 -6.89 4.75 -21.69
N TYR A 91 -6.07 3.96 -22.36
CA TYR A 91 -5.94 4.01 -23.83
C TYR A 91 -7.27 3.78 -24.57
N PHE A 92 -8.15 2.92 -24.04
CA PHE A 92 -9.46 2.65 -24.65
C PHE A 92 -10.57 3.60 -24.17
N ILE A 93 -10.45 4.19 -22.98
CA ILE A 93 -11.51 4.99 -22.35
C ILE A 93 -11.34 6.50 -22.61
N LEU A 94 -10.11 7.02 -22.57
CA LEU A 94 -9.83 8.46 -22.74
C LEU A 94 -10.02 8.88 -24.21
N SER A 95 -10.62 10.04 -24.44
CA SER A 95 -10.75 10.63 -25.78
C SER A 95 -9.40 11.07 -26.38
N PRO A 96 -9.27 11.21 -27.71
CA PRO A 96 -8.00 11.62 -28.33
C PRO A 96 -7.46 12.96 -27.81
N ASP A 97 -8.35 13.91 -27.50
CA ASP A 97 -7.97 15.23 -26.95
C ASP A 97 -7.44 15.11 -25.51
N GLU A 98 -8.04 14.24 -24.69
CA GLU A 98 -7.55 13.96 -23.34
C GLU A 98 -6.22 13.21 -23.38
N GLN A 99 -6.04 12.27 -24.31
CA GLN A 99 -4.76 11.57 -24.50
C GLN A 99 -3.63 12.54 -24.89
N ALA A 100 -3.91 13.52 -25.76
CA ALA A 100 -2.94 14.54 -26.19
C ALA A 100 -2.55 15.54 -25.08
N LEU A 101 -3.40 15.72 -24.05
CA LEU A 101 -3.09 16.56 -22.90
C LEU A 101 -2.08 15.90 -21.93
N TYR A 102 -2.01 14.56 -21.94
CA TYR A 102 -1.19 13.76 -21.01
C TYR A 102 0.01 13.04 -21.67
N SER A 103 0.18 13.15 -22.99
CA SER A 103 1.33 12.64 -23.78
C SER A 103 2.45 13.67 -23.87
#